data_AF-A0A4Y9R9F3-F1
#
_entry.id   AF-A0A4Y9R9F3-F1
#
_cell.length_a   1.000
_cell.length_b   1.000
_cell.length_c   1.000
_cell.angle_alpha   90.00
_cell.angle_beta   90.00
_cell.angle_gamma   90.00
#
_symmetry.space_group_name_H-M   'P 1'
#
loop_
_entity.id
_entity.type
_entity.pdbx_description
1 polymer ?
#
loop_
_entity_poly.entity_id
_entity_poly.type
_entity_poly.pdbx_seq_one_letter_code
_entity_poly.pdbx_strand_id
1 'polypeptide(L)'
;MRESARVRAEVARVQAQVSPGRAPLLWNGAWLRSEGQDGEGLAAVRQAIAVEVAFAPAACRAPPMRGLVVLTMADQPGSPRIALGSANWRWSDLLEARRSR
;
A
#
# COMPACT_ATOMS: atom_id res chain seq x y z
N MET A 1 11.69 1.08 -0.38
CA MET A 1 10.53 0.18 -0.67
C MET A 1 10.66 -0.55 -2.01
N ARG A 2 10.69 0.16 -3.15
CA ARG A 2 10.68 -0.44 -4.51
C ARG A 2 11.90 -1.35 -4.80
N GLU A 3 13.01 -1.10 -4.12
CA GLU A 3 14.25 -1.89 -4.25
C GLU A 3 14.21 -3.21 -3.48
N SER A 4 13.26 -3.38 -2.54
CA SER A 4 13.15 -4.61 -1.75
C SER A 4 12.57 -5.75 -2.58
N ALA A 5 13.38 -6.78 -2.83
CA ALA A 5 12.94 -7.99 -3.52
C ALA A 5 11.77 -8.68 -2.78
N ARG A 6 11.79 -8.72 -1.43
CA ARG A 6 10.72 -9.27 -0.60
C ARG A 6 9.40 -8.53 -0.82
N VAL A 7 9.42 -7.19 -0.77
CA VAL A 7 8.22 -6.37 -0.98
C VAL A 7 7.64 -6.60 -2.38
N ARG A 8 8.49 -6.63 -3.42
CA ARG A 8 8.04 -6.89 -4.80
C ARG A 8 7.42 -8.27 -4.95
N ALA A 9 8.01 -9.30 -4.35
CA ALA A 9 7.50 -10.67 -4.40
C ALA A 9 6.12 -10.79 -3.74
N GLU A 10 5.93 -10.18 -2.57
CA GLU A 10 4.63 -10.19 -1.88
C GLU A 10 3.55 -9.45 -2.68
N VAL A 11 3.87 -8.28 -3.26
CA VAL A 11 2.93 -7.55 -4.12
C VAL A 11 2.57 -8.38 -5.36
N ALA A 12 3.55 -9.01 -6.01
CA ALA A 12 3.31 -9.88 -7.17
C ALA A 12 2.40 -11.07 -6.82
N ARG A 13 2.64 -11.71 -5.67
CA ARG A 13 1.84 -12.83 -5.17
C ARG A 13 0.37 -12.45 -4.97
N VAL A 14 0.10 -11.30 -4.35
CA VAL A 14 -1.27 -10.83 -4.14
C VAL A 14 -1.91 -10.36 -5.45
N GLN A 15 -1.14 -9.73 -6.34
CA GLN A 15 -1.65 -9.33 -7.65
C GLN A 15 -2.08 -10.52 -8.51
N ALA A 16 -1.42 -11.68 -8.39
CA ALA A 16 -1.83 -12.89 -9.10
C ALA A 16 -3.21 -13.42 -8.68
N GLN A 17 -3.74 -12.97 -7.53
CA GLN A 17 -5.05 -13.37 -7.02
C GLN A 17 -6.18 -12.42 -7.47
N VAL A 18 -5.85 -11.30 -8.11
CA VAL A 18 -6.84 -10.35 -8.64
C VAL A 18 -6.94 -10.46 -10.16
N SER A 19 -8.07 -10.03 -10.73
CA SER A 19 -8.26 -10.04 -12.17
C SER A 19 -7.17 -9.24 -12.91
N PRO A 20 -6.77 -9.66 -14.12
CA PRO A 20 -5.87 -8.89 -14.97
C PRO A 20 -6.35 -7.44 -15.09
N GLY A 21 -5.42 -6.49 -15.09
CA GLY A 21 -5.79 -5.07 -15.17
C GLY A 21 -6.14 -4.41 -13.82
N ARG A 22 -6.28 -5.18 -12.72
CA ARG A 22 -6.57 -4.63 -11.38
C ARG A 22 -5.33 -4.56 -10.48
N ALA A 23 -5.46 -3.76 -9.42
CA ALA A 23 -4.49 -3.64 -8.34
C ALA A 23 -5.16 -4.04 -7.02
N PRO A 24 -4.54 -4.89 -6.18
CA PRO A 24 -5.06 -5.17 -4.86
C PRO A 24 -5.09 -3.90 -4.00
N LEU A 25 -6.22 -3.66 -3.34
CA LEU A 25 -6.40 -2.57 -2.39
C LEU A 25 -5.82 -2.97 -1.03
N LEU A 26 -4.91 -2.17 -0.49
CA LEU A 26 -4.24 -2.47 0.78
C LEU A 26 -4.71 -1.60 1.95
N TRP A 27 -5.25 -0.41 1.65
CA TRP A 27 -5.72 0.53 2.66
C TRP A 27 -6.89 1.34 2.12
N ASN A 28 -7.95 1.45 2.94
CA ASN A 28 -9.12 2.30 2.70
C ASN A 28 -9.63 2.85 4.03
N GLY A 29 -8.95 3.87 4.56
CA GLY A 29 -9.20 4.39 5.92
C GLY A 29 -8.67 3.49 7.04
N ALA A 30 -8.49 2.20 6.76
CA ALA A 30 -7.80 1.24 7.61
C ALA A 30 -7.00 0.26 6.74
N TRP A 31 -5.93 -0.28 7.30
CA TRP A 31 -5.17 -1.36 6.67
C TRP A 31 -6.06 -2.58 6.49
N LEU A 32 -6.25 -3.00 5.25
CA LEU A 32 -7.03 -4.18 4.93
C LEU A 32 -6.21 -5.42 5.30
N ARG A 33 -6.90 -6.37 5.94
CA ARG A 33 -6.40 -7.73 6.17
C ARG A 33 -7.05 -8.60 5.11
N SER A 34 -6.23 -9.36 4.38
CA SER A 34 -6.75 -10.37 3.45
C SER A 34 -6.82 -11.70 4.19
N GLU A 35 -7.96 -12.39 4.12
CA GLU A 35 -8.08 -13.75 4.67
C GLU A 35 -7.07 -14.68 3.98
N GLY A 36 -6.37 -15.51 4.76
CA GLY A 36 -5.27 -16.37 4.27
C GLY A 36 -3.88 -15.72 4.29
N GLN A 37 -3.72 -14.53 4.87
CA GLN A 37 -2.42 -13.84 5.03
C GLN A 37 -2.08 -13.53 6.50
N ASP A 38 -2.64 -14.30 7.43
CA ASP A 38 -2.43 -14.16 8.88
C ASP A 38 -1.00 -14.49 9.35
N GLY A 39 -0.13 -14.96 8.45
CA GLY A 39 1.32 -15.06 8.65
C GLY A 39 2.08 -14.15 7.70
N GLU A 40 2.94 -13.27 8.22
CA GLU A 40 3.99 -12.43 7.59
C GLU A 40 3.74 -11.66 6.26
N GLY A 41 2.70 -11.94 5.47
CA GLY A 41 2.60 -11.60 4.04
C GLY A 41 2.70 -10.12 3.71
N LEU A 42 1.56 -9.45 3.54
CA LEU A 42 1.57 -8.00 3.27
C LEU A 42 2.08 -7.15 4.46
N ALA A 43 2.48 -7.76 5.59
CA ALA A 43 3.05 -7.04 6.71
C ALA A 43 4.33 -6.29 6.31
N ALA A 44 5.22 -6.94 5.57
CA ALA A 44 6.42 -6.30 5.04
C ALA A 44 6.10 -5.14 4.08
N VAL A 45 5.04 -5.28 3.28
CA VAL A 45 4.58 -4.23 2.35
C VAL A 45 4.03 -3.03 3.13
N ARG A 46 3.15 -3.27 4.11
CA ARG A 46 2.58 -2.21 4.97
C ARG A 46 3.67 -1.46 5.73
N GLN A 47 4.62 -2.19 6.32
CA GLN A 47 5.75 -1.60 7.03
C GLN A 47 6.61 -0.77 6.08
N ALA A 48 6.95 -1.29 4.89
CA ALA A 48 7.74 -0.54 3.93
C ALA A 48 7.05 0.76 3.53
N ILE A 49 5.75 0.75 3.25
CA ILE A 49 4.97 1.96 2.94
C ILE A 49 5.01 2.94 4.12
N ALA A 50 4.73 2.46 5.34
CA ALA A 50 4.73 3.29 6.54
C ALA A 50 6.10 3.95 6.78
N VAL A 51 7.20 3.23 6.57
CA VAL A 51 8.56 3.78 6.68
C VAL A 51 8.78 4.89 5.65
N GLU A 52 8.49 4.66 4.36
CA GLU A 52 8.65 5.70 3.32
C GLU A 52 7.86 6.98 3.65
N VAL A 53 6.62 6.82 4.12
CA VAL A 53 5.75 7.95 4.51
C VAL A 53 6.25 8.64 5.80
N ALA A 54 6.77 7.86 6.76
CA ALA A 54 7.27 8.39 8.02
C ALA A 54 8.51 9.28 7.80
N PHE A 55 9.34 8.95 6.80
CA PHE A 55 10.52 9.71 6.44
C PHE A 55 10.27 10.80 5.38
N ALA A 56 9.09 10.86 4.77
CA ALA A 56 8.73 11.93 3.84
C ALA A 56 8.55 13.28 4.56
N PRO A 57 8.96 14.42 3.94
CA PRO A 57 8.70 15.75 4.47
C PRO A 57 7.21 16.01 4.75
N ALA A 58 6.90 16.84 5.74
CA ALA A 58 5.52 17.18 6.09
C ALA A 58 4.71 17.70 4.88
N ALA A 59 5.34 18.51 4.03
CA ALA A 59 4.75 19.03 2.81
C ALA A 59 4.34 17.93 1.81
N CYS A 60 4.96 16.76 1.86
CA CYS A 60 4.60 15.63 0.99
C CYS A 60 3.47 14.77 1.59
N ARG A 61 3.44 14.64 2.92
CA ARG A 61 2.52 13.69 3.58
C ARG A 61 1.24 14.29 4.15
N ALA A 62 1.22 15.59 4.41
CA ALA A 62 0.09 16.30 5.00
C ALA A 62 -0.99 16.77 3.99
N PRO A 63 -0.71 17.06 2.70
CA PRO A 63 -1.76 17.52 1.79
C PRO A 63 -2.91 16.53 1.65
N PRO A 64 -4.16 17.02 1.49
CA PRO A 64 -5.32 16.16 1.28
C PRO A 64 -5.27 15.49 -0.10
N MET A 65 -5.56 14.20 -0.11
CA MET A 65 -5.70 13.33 -1.26
C MET A 65 -7.18 12.91 -1.41
N ARG A 66 -7.59 12.61 -2.64
CA ARG A 66 -8.94 12.12 -2.96
C ARG A 66 -8.87 10.88 -3.81
N GLY A 67 -9.72 9.90 -3.49
CA GLY A 67 -9.82 8.66 -4.23
C GLY A 67 -8.60 7.76 -4.09
N LEU A 68 -8.45 6.84 -5.03
CA LEU A 68 -7.40 5.83 -5.03
C LEU A 68 -6.13 6.33 -5.71
N VAL A 69 -4.99 5.99 -5.11
CA VAL A 69 -3.67 6.07 -5.72
C VAL A 69 -3.19 4.65 -6.02
N VAL A 70 -2.61 4.47 -7.21
CA VAL A 70 -1.95 3.22 -7.60
C VAL A 70 -0.45 3.43 -7.55
N LEU A 71 0.24 2.55 -6.81
CA LEU A 71 1.69 2.53 -6.73
C LEU A 71 2.23 1.37 -7.56
N THR A 72 3.16 1.66 -8.47
CA THR A 72 3.83 0.65 -9.30
C THR A 72 5.20 0.31 -8.72
N MET A 73 5.49 -0.97 -8.54
CA MET A 73 6.72 -1.45 -7.88
C MET A 73 7.97 -1.39 -8.76
N ALA A 74 7.81 -1.21 -10.06
CA ALA A 74 8.89 -0.97 -11.03
C ALA A 74 8.34 -0.17 -12.23
N ASP A 75 9.23 0.42 -13.02
CA ASP A 75 8.87 1.30 -14.14
C ASP A 75 8.64 0.53 -15.46
N GLN A 76 8.63 -0.80 -15.39
CA GLN A 76 8.42 -1.68 -16.54
C GLN A 76 6.93 -1.99 -16.76
N PRO A 77 6.48 -2.19 -18.01
CA PRO A 77 5.13 -2.69 -18.30
C PRO A 77 4.83 -3.99 -17.54
N GLY A 78 3.62 -4.10 -16.98
CA GLY A 78 3.21 -5.27 -16.21
C GLY A 78 3.80 -5.37 -14.79
N SER A 79 4.56 -4.36 -14.35
CA SER A 79 5.11 -4.33 -12.99
C SER A 79 4.03 -4.49 -11.92
N PRO A 80 4.33 -5.20 -10.82
CA PRO A 80 3.37 -5.36 -9.73
C PRO A 80 2.93 -4.00 -9.18
N ARG A 81 1.66 -3.90 -8.80
CA ARG A 81 1.03 -2.66 -8.34
C ARG A 81 0.11 -2.92 -7.16
N ILE A 82 -0.10 -1.87 -6.38
CA ILE A 82 -1.03 -1.86 -5.25
C ILE A 82 -1.88 -0.59 -5.31
N ALA A 83 -3.06 -0.63 -4.72
CA ALA A 83 -3.92 0.53 -4.54
C ALA A 83 -4.01 0.92 -3.07
N LEU A 84 -4.08 2.23 -2.81
CA LEU A 84 -4.30 2.84 -1.51
C LEU A 84 -5.32 3.97 -1.68
N GLY A 85 -6.15 4.21 -0.66
CA GLY A 85 -6.90 5.45 -0.54
C GLY A 85 -8.36 5.25 -0.18
N SER A 86 -8.99 6.37 0.12
CA SER A 86 -10.41 6.50 0.45
C SER A 86 -10.96 7.78 -0.19
N ALA A 87 -12.19 8.17 0.11
CA ALA A 87 -12.79 9.39 -0.45
C ALA A 87 -11.98 10.66 -0.15
N ASN A 88 -11.51 10.82 1.10
CA ASN A 88 -10.64 11.91 1.54
C ASN A 88 -9.64 11.35 2.57
N TRP A 89 -8.35 11.57 2.33
CA TRP A 89 -7.29 11.05 3.19
C TRP A 89 -6.01 11.86 3.02
N ARG A 90 -4.99 11.61 3.85
CA ARG A 90 -3.63 12.13 3.73
C ARG A 90 -2.66 10.96 3.76
N TRP A 91 -1.48 11.10 3.17
CA TRP A 91 -0.45 10.06 3.30
C TRP A 91 -0.11 9.79 4.76
N SER A 92 -0.14 10.81 5.63
CA SER A 92 0.05 10.65 7.08
C SER A 92 -0.93 9.67 7.74
N ASP A 93 -2.12 9.47 7.17
CA ASP A 93 -3.13 8.57 7.73
C ASP A 93 -2.69 7.09 7.63
N LEU A 94 -1.75 6.77 6.74
CA LEU A 94 -1.14 5.44 6.63
C LEU A 94 -0.26 5.09 7.84
N LEU A 95 0.19 6.10 8.59
CA LEU A 95 0.99 5.93 9.80
C LEU A 95 0.11 5.61 11.03
N GLU A 96 -1.19 5.89 10.95
CA GLU A 96 -2.10 5.63 12.05
C GLU A 96 -2.43 4.14 12.12
N ALA A 97 -1.75 3.44 13.02
CA ALA A 97 -2.11 2.08 13.40
C ALA A 97 -3.41 2.10 14.22
N ARG A 98 -4.57 2.14 13.53
CA ARG A 98 -5.90 1.85 14.07
C ARG A 98 -6.22 2.52 15.43
N ARG A 99 -6.87 3.69 15.41
CA ARG A 99 -7.87 3.99 16.46
C ARG A 99 -9.19 3.36 16.06
N SER A 100 -9.35 2.08 16.36
CA SER A 100 -10.69 1.50 16.47
C SER A 100 -11.36 2.15 17.67
N ARG A 101 -12.43 2.91 17.44
CA ARG A 101 -13.49 3.06 18.44
C ARG A 101 -14.40 1.86 18.32
#